data_AF-A0AAD9CUW6-F1
#
_entry.id   AF-A0AAD9CUW6-F1
#
_cell.length_a   1.000
_cell.length_b   1.000
_cell.length_c   1.000
_cell.angle_alpha   90.00
_cell.angle_beta   90.00
_cell.angle_gamma   90.00
#
_symmetry.space_group_name_H-M   'P 1'
#
loop_
_entity.id
_entity.type
_entity.pdbx_description
1 polymer ?
#
loop_
_entity_poly.entity_id
_entity_poly.type
_entity_poly.pdbx_seq_one_letter_code
_entity_poly.pdbx_strand_id
1 'polypeptide(L)'
;MSASIIDALPYYDKQADDPGRKAAAQALIDAELKSIPQLANDDPRLPPNVEVFPKSSALSELLDGYPGAPIRGIDPSKYNPPAVGPDADIEELKEAEKRGRIGEGHMAIRNENASILSSYGPNAWLVRNYQLNAELKELQETLSGLKEKVTDVNRSRRVFQEETGAHLSRLETRWQDLVGSTVQLEMACGALEGEVKGLRRKETELREQVDKLEEASA
;
A
#
# COMPACT_ATOMS: atom_id res chain seq x y z
N MET A 1 -7.15 -23.94 4.19
CA MET A 1 -7.66 -22.76 3.45
C MET A 1 -6.57 -22.36 2.47
N SER A 2 -6.52 -23.00 1.31
CA SER A 2 -5.72 -22.51 0.19
C SER A 2 -6.30 -21.16 -0.18
N ALA A 3 -5.71 -20.08 0.34
CA ALA A 3 -5.95 -18.75 -0.19
C ALA A 3 -5.78 -18.90 -1.72
N SER A 4 -6.84 -18.63 -2.46
CA SER A 4 -6.77 -18.56 -3.92
C SER A 4 -5.58 -17.64 -4.21
N ILE A 5 -4.48 -18.22 -4.67
CA ILE A 5 -3.33 -17.45 -5.10
C ILE A 5 -3.85 -16.75 -6.34
N ILE A 6 -4.25 -15.49 -6.16
CA ILE A 6 -4.60 -14.61 -7.27
C ILE A 6 -3.30 -14.43 -8.03
N ASP A 7 -3.17 -15.14 -9.14
CA ASP A 7 -1.98 -15.13 -9.96
C ASP A 7 -2.00 -13.90 -10.86
N ALA A 8 -1.05 -13.01 -10.65
CA ALA A 8 -0.79 -11.85 -11.48
C ALA A 8 0.71 -11.69 -11.58
N LEU A 9 1.22 -11.40 -12.79
CA LEU A 9 2.65 -11.37 -13.08
C LEU A 9 3.15 -9.94 -13.39
N PRO A 10 3.22 -9.01 -12.40
CA PRO A 10 3.65 -7.62 -12.63
C PRO A 10 4.95 -7.44 -13.42
N TYR A 11 5.95 -8.32 -13.23
CA TYR A 11 7.23 -8.20 -13.96
C TYR A 11 7.14 -8.62 -15.43
N TYR A 12 6.14 -9.44 -15.79
CA TYR A 12 5.91 -9.92 -17.16
C TYR A 12 4.83 -9.09 -17.87
N ASP A 13 3.68 -8.85 -17.21
CA ASP A 13 2.50 -8.15 -17.72
C ASP A 13 2.64 -6.62 -17.72
N LYS A 14 3.68 -6.09 -18.35
CA LYS A 14 3.95 -4.64 -18.44
C LYS A 14 2.80 -3.83 -19.06
N GLN A 15 1.92 -4.50 -19.79
CA GLN A 15 0.72 -3.92 -20.37
C GLN A 15 -0.30 -3.43 -19.33
N ALA A 16 -0.28 -3.99 -18.11
CA ALA A 16 -1.13 -3.57 -17.00
C ALA A 16 -0.68 -2.22 -16.40
N ASP A 17 0.54 -1.78 -16.67
CA ASP A 17 1.04 -0.49 -16.19
C ASP A 17 0.53 0.72 -16.98
N ASP A 18 -0.08 0.48 -18.14
CA ASP A 18 -0.71 1.52 -18.95
C ASP A 18 -1.80 2.26 -18.16
N PRO A 19 -1.71 3.60 -18.01
CA PRO A 19 -2.70 4.39 -17.30
C PRO A 19 -4.13 4.22 -17.84
N GLY A 20 -4.29 3.99 -19.15
CA GLY A 20 -5.61 3.75 -19.74
C GLY A 20 -6.27 2.47 -19.21
N ARG A 21 -5.51 1.37 -19.13
CA ARG A 21 -5.99 0.10 -18.56
C ARG A 21 -6.23 0.19 -17.06
N LYS A 22 -5.37 0.91 -16.32
CA LYS A 22 -5.57 1.16 -14.88
C LYS A 22 -6.86 1.94 -14.62
N ALA A 23 -7.12 2.99 -15.40
CA ALA A 23 -8.35 3.76 -15.27
C ALA A 23 -9.59 2.93 -15.59
N ALA A 24 -9.55 2.10 -16.64
CA ALA A 24 -10.64 1.20 -16.98
C ALA A 24 -10.90 0.15 -15.88
N ALA A 25 -9.83 -0.44 -15.32
CA ALA A 25 -9.94 -1.37 -14.20
C ALA A 25 -10.53 -0.69 -12.95
N GLN A 26 -10.07 0.53 -12.64
CA GLN A 26 -10.59 1.30 -11.51
C GLN A 26 -12.08 1.64 -11.69
N ALA A 27 -12.51 2.00 -12.90
CA ALA A 27 -13.92 2.28 -13.18
C ALA A 27 -14.82 1.04 -12.95
N LEU A 28 -14.33 -0.16 -13.27
CA LEU A 28 -15.04 -1.41 -12.98
C LEU A 28 -15.08 -1.69 -11.47
N ILE A 29 -13.98 -1.47 -10.75
CA ILE A 29 -13.93 -1.60 -9.28
C ILE A 29 -14.94 -0.65 -8.63
N ASP A 30 -14.97 0.62 -9.06
CA ASP A 30 -15.87 1.62 -8.50
C ASP A 30 -17.35 1.31 -8.80
N ALA A 31 -17.64 0.67 -9.94
CA ALA A 31 -18.99 0.21 -10.27
C ALA A 31 -19.45 -0.92 -9.33
N GLU A 32 -18.57 -1.89 -9.04
CA GLU A 32 -18.85 -2.97 -8.08
C GLU A 32 -18.96 -2.45 -6.64
N LEU A 33 -18.10 -1.51 -6.23
CA LEU A 33 -18.15 -0.89 -4.91
C LEU A 33 -19.45 -0.12 -4.64
N LYS A 34 -20.15 0.34 -5.68
CA LYS A 34 -21.49 0.95 -5.56
C LYS A 34 -22.58 -0.08 -5.33
N SER A 35 -22.41 -1.29 -5.85
CA SER A 35 -23.35 -2.41 -5.70
C SER A 35 -23.19 -3.09 -4.33
N ILE A 36 -21.96 -3.14 -3.82
CA ILE A 36 -21.63 -3.78 -2.54
C ILE A 36 -22.05 -2.87 -1.38
N PRO A 37 -22.79 -3.38 -0.38
CA PRO A 37 -23.10 -2.61 0.81
C PRO A 37 -21.81 -2.27 1.57
N GLN A 38 -21.66 -1.00 1.95
CA GLN A 38 -20.54 -0.54 2.76
C GLN A 38 -20.53 -1.28 4.10
N LEU A 39 -19.35 -1.76 4.51
CA LEU A 39 -19.19 -2.38 5.82
C LEU A 39 -19.55 -1.38 6.92
N ALA A 40 -20.27 -1.85 7.94
CA ALA A 40 -20.50 -1.05 9.13
C ALA A 40 -19.16 -0.80 9.84
N ASN A 41 -19.02 0.36 10.49
CA ASN A 41 -17.81 0.71 11.25
C ASN A 41 -17.51 -0.27 12.40
N ASP A 42 -18.49 -1.09 12.80
CA ASP A 42 -18.39 -2.10 13.86
C ASP A 42 -18.22 -3.53 13.32
N ASP A 43 -17.80 -3.68 12.06
CA ASP A 43 -17.54 -5.00 11.48
C ASP A 43 -16.32 -5.67 12.16
N PRO A 44 -16.41 -6.94 12.58
CA PRO A 44 -15.31 -7.68 13.22
C PRO A 44 -14.05 -7.85 12.36
N ARG A 45 -14.12 -7.54 11.06
CA ARG A 45 -12.98 -7.49 10.14
C ARG A 45 -12.18 -6.20 10.27
N LEU A 46 -12.79 -5.13 10.79
CA LEU A 46 -12.09 -3.87 11.07
C LEU A 46 -11.35 -4.00 12.40
N PRO A 47 -10.12 -3.47 12.52
CA PRO A 47 -9.43 -3.43 13.80
C PRO A 47 -10.26 -2.60 14.80
N PRO A 48 -10.38 -3.06 16.06
CA PRO A 48 -11.16 -2.34 17.07
C PRO A 48 -10.56 -0.95 17.29
N ASN A 49 -11.42 0.01 17.60
CA ASN A 49 -10.97 1.36 17.90
C ASN A 49 -10.05 1.32 19.15
N VAL A 50 -8.87 1.92 19.03
CA VAL A 50 -7.87 1.90 20.10
C VAL A 50 -8.16 3.04 21.06
N GLU A 51 -8.58 2.70 22.28
CA GLU A 51 -8.67 3.68 23.36
C GLU A 51 -7.28 4.16 23.76
N VAL A 52 -7.02 5.46 23.57
CA VAL A 52 -5.71 6.09 23.84
C VAL A 52 -5.40 6.15 25.34
N PHE A 53 -6.42 6.32 26.18
CA PHE A 53 -6.29 6.47 27.63
C PHE A 53 -7.20 5.51 28.43
N PRO A 54 -7.01 4.18 28.33
CA PRO A 54 -7.91 3.20 28.94
C PRO A 54 -7.91 3.24 30.48
N LYS A 55 -6.89 3.85 31.10
CA LYS A 55 -6.73 3.92 32.56
C LYS A 55 -7.20 5.24 33.18
N SER A 56 -7.49 6.26 32.37
CA SER A 56 -7.80 7.60 32.87
C SER A 56 -8.91 8.25 32.07
N SER A 57 -10.11 8.25 32.66
CA SER A 57 -11.26 8.96 32.11
C SER A 57 -11.03 10.47 31.98
N ALA A 58 -10.26 11.05 32.90
CA ALA A 58 -9.94 12.48 32.86
C ALA A 58 -9.09 12.86 31.64
N LEU A 59 -8.18 11.97 31.20
CA LEU A 59 -7.34 12.23 30.02
C LEU A 59 -8.11 11.99 28.72
N SER A 60 -9.02 11.01 28.68
CA SER A 60 -9.90 10.82 27.51
C SER A 60 -10.83 12.02 27.33
N GLU A 61 -11.49 12.47 28.40
CA GLU A 61 -12.37 13.66 28.34
C GLU A 61 -11.61 14.92 27.91
N LEU A 62 -10.37 15.08 28.39
CA LEU A 62 -9.53 16.20 28.01
C LEU A 62 -9.09 16.13 26.53
N LEU A 63 -8.82 14.93 26.01
CA LEU A 63 -8.49 14.72 24.61
C LEU A 63 -9.71 15.02 23.71
N ASP A 64 -10.90 14.57 24.12
CA ASP A 64 -12.15 14.82 23.41
C ASP A 64 -12.50 16.32 23.37
N GLY A 65 -12.19 17.05 24.44
CA GLY A 65 -12.37 18.49 24.54
C GLY A 65 -11.26 19.34 23.89
N TYR A 66 -10.12 18.75 23.56
CA TYR A 66 -8.95 19.44 23.00
C TYR A 66 -9.23 20.30 21.75
N PRO A 67 -10.02 19.86 20.75
CA PRO A 67 -10.31 20.71 19.58
C PRO A 67 -11.11 21.99 19.93
N GLY A 68 -11.89 21.98 21.03
CA GLY A 68 -12.65 23.14 21.49
C GLY A 68 -11.88 24.02 22.47
N ALA A 69 -11.00 23.44 23.30
CA ALA A 69 -10.23 24.14 24.30
C ALA A 69 -8.82 23.54 24.41
N PRO A 70 -7.85 24.02 23.61
CA PRO A 70 -6.49 23.50 23.66
C PRO A 70 -5.86 23.82 25.01
N ILE A 71 -5.14 22.84 25.57
CA ILE A 71 -4.40 23.00 26.83
C ILE A 71 -3.38 24.13 26.64
N ARG A 72 -3.46 25.17 27.47
CA ARG A 72 -2.46 26.24 27.50
C ARG A 72 -1.25 25.78 28.32
N GLY A 73 -0.06 26.12 27.86
CA GLY A 73 1.18 25.88 28.60
C GLY A 73 1.18 26.59 29.96
N ILE A 74 2.10 26.17 30.84
CA ILE A 74 2.32 26.82 32.14
C ILE A 74 2.70 28.28 31.90
N ASP A 75 2.01 29.21 32.57
CA ASP A 75 2.31 30.64 32.48
C ASP A 75 3.59 30.98 33.27
N PRO A 76 4.68 31.42 32.61
CA PRO A 76 5.92 31.78 33.28
C PRO A 76 5.87 33.16 33.96
N SER A 77 4.84 33.98 33.68
CA SER A 77 4.73 35.35 34.18
C SER A 77 4.78 35.45 35.71
N LYS A 78 4.32 34.40 36.40
CA LYS A 78 4.30 34.26 37.86
C LYS A 78 5.70 34.31 38.48
N TYR A 79 6.75 33.94 37.73
CA TYR A 79 8.12 33.88 38.23
C TYR A 79 8.95 35.12 37.86
N ASN A 80 8.39 36.05 37.08
CA ASN A 80 9.07 37.28 36.74
C ASN A 80 9.13 38.22 37.96
N PRO A 81 10.19 39.03 38.07
CA PRO A 81 10.29 40.03 39.13
C PRO A 81 9.09 40.99 39.04
N PRO A 82 8.40 41.26 40.16
CA PRO A 82 7.28 42.18 40.18
C PRO A 82 7.76 43.62 39.92
N ALA A 83 7.03 44.37 39.11
CA ALA A 83 7.23 45.80 38.91
C ALA A 83 6.10 46.55 39.60
N VAL A 84 6.43 47.54 40.43
CA VAL A 84 5.46 48.33 41.19
C VAL A 84 5.71 49.81 40.92
N GLY A 85 4.63 50.56 40.69
CA GLY A 85 4.69 52.01 40.46
C GLY A 85 4.91 52.81 41.76
N PRO A 86 5.24 54.10 41.65
CA PRO A 86 5.50 54.94 42.83
C PRO A 86 4.25 55.19 43.71
N ASP A 87 3.04 55.07 43.17
CA ASP A 87 1.77 55.32 43.86
C ASP A 87 0.97 54.02 44.17
N ALA A 88 1.66 52.90 44.37
CA ALA A 88 1.00 51.60 44.53
C ALA A 88 0.31 51.41 45.89
N ASP A 89 -0.82 50.71 45.87
CA ASP A 89 -1.61 50.39 47.06
C ASP A 89 -0.91 49.35 47.96
N ILE A 90 -1.26 49.33 49.25
CA ILE A 90 -0.71 48.40 50.24
C ILE A 90 -0.94 46.93 49.83
N GLU A 91 -2.07 46.61 49.23
CA GLU A 91 -2.37 45.26 48.75
C GLU A 91 -1.53 44.88 47.52
N GLU A 92 -1.29 45.82 46.59
CA GLU A 92 -0.39 45.61 45.45
C GLU A 92 1.06 45.37 45.92
N LEU A 93 1.50 46.08 46.96
CA LEU A 93 2.81 45.87 47.57
C LEU A 93 2.94 44.50 48.23
N LYS A 94 1.91 43.99 48.91
CA LYS A 94 1.89 42.63 49.48
C LYS A 94 1.93 41.56 48.40
N GLU A 95 1.18 41.74 47.31
CA GLU A 95 1.22 40.82 46.18
C GLU A 95 2.59 40.83 45.49
N ALA A 96 3.19 42.01 45.32
CA ALA A 96 4.55 42.14 44.82
C ALA A 96 5.56 41.45 45.73
N GLU A 97 5.49 41.63 47.06
CA GLU A 97 6.37 40.93 48.00
C GLU A 97 6.25 39.41 47.86
N LYS A 98 5.02 38.89 47.82
CA LYS A 98 4.76 37.45 47.66
C LYS A 98 5.32 36.92 46.35
N ARG A 99 5.12 37.64 45.23
CA ARG A 99 5.68 37.28 43.91
C ARG A 99 7.21 37.34 43.92
N GLY A 100 7.78 38.35 44.57
CA GLY A 100 9.22 38.50 44.76
C GLY A 100 9.84 37.29 45.47
N ARG A 101 9.25 36.86 46.60
CA ARG A 101 9.69 35.65 47.34
C ARG A 101 9.60 34.38 46.50
N ILE A 102 8.54 34.23 45.71
CA ILE A 102 8.39 33.09 44.78
C ILE A 102 9.48 33.12 43.71
N GLY A 103 9.73 34.28 43.11
CA GLY A 103 10.78 34.48 42.12
C GLY A 103 12.17 34.19 42.68
N GLU A 104 12.47 34.69 43.88
CA GLU A 104 13.75 34.45 44.57
C GLU A 104 13.98 32.96 44.82
N GLY A 105 13.00 32.25 45.39
CA GLY A 105 13.09 30.81 45.62
C GLY A 105 13.29 30.02 44.32
N HIS A 106 12.58 30.39 43.25
CA HIS A 106 12.78 29.78 41.94
C HIS A 106 14.19 30.05 41.38
N MET A 107 14.72 31.27 41.53
CA MET A 107 16.08 31.60 41.07
C MET A 107 17.16 30.89 41.89
N ALA A 108 16.96 30.70 43.19
CA ALA A 108 17.86 29.91 44.03
C ALA A 108 17.98 28.46 43.53
N ILE A 109 16.85 27.79 43.30
CA ILE A 109 16.80 26.43 42.73
C ILE A 109 17.41 26.40 41.33
N ARG A 110 17.13 27.41 40.50
CA ARG A 110 17.72 27.51 39.15
C ARG A 110 19.24 27.61 39.19
N ASN A 111 19.81 28.37 40.13
CA ASN A 111 21.25 28.50 40.29
C ASN A 111 21.89 27.18 40.75
N GLU A 112 21.24 26.48 41.69
CA GLU A 112 21.68 25.13 42.10
C GLU A 112 21.67 24.16 40.92
N ASN A 113 20.58 24.10 40.17
CA ASN A 113 20.46 23.26 38.97
C ASN A 113 21.48 23.65 37.89
N ALA A 114 21.76 24.93 37.70
CA ALA A 114 22.77 25.42 36.76
C ALA A 114 24.19 25.01 37.18
N SER A 115 24.48 25.00 38.48
CA SER A 115 25.76 24.51 39.02
C SER A 115 25.95 23.01 38.79
N ILE A 116 24.89 22.22 39.05
CA ILE A 116 24.87 20.78 38.76
C ILE A 116 25.03 20.52 37.25
N LEU A 117 24.30 21.26 36.42
CA LEU A 117 24.38 21.13 34.97
C LEU A 117 25.75 21.53 34.43
N SER A 118 26.38 22.57 34.98
CA SER A 118 27.75 22.97 34.59
C SER A 118 28.77 21.89 34.95
N SER A 119 28.58 21.21 36.08
CA SER A 119 29.49 20.16 36.56
C SER A 119 29.34 18.84 35.80
N TYR A 120 28.10 18.39 35.56
CA TYR A 120 27.82 17.04 35.03
C TYR A 120 27.25 17.03 33.61
N GLY A 121 26.68 18.15 33.15
CA GLY A 121 26.01 18.28 31.86
C GLY A 121 26.89 17.91 30.67
N PRO A 122 28.13 18.44 30.54
CA PRO A 122 28.99 18.11 29.41
C PRO A 122 29.26 16.60 29.29
N ASN A 123 29.57 15.94 30.40
CA ASN A 123 29.85 14.50 30.42
C ASN A 123 28.59 13.67 30.15
N ALA A 124 27.45 14.03 30.76
CA ALA A 124 26.17 13.37 30.50
C ALA A 124 25.76 13.49 29.02
N TRP A 125 26.00 14.66 28.41
CA TRP A 125 25.70 14.88 26.99
C TRP A 125 26.57 14.03 26.07
N LEU A 126 27.87 13.89 26.36
CA LEU A 126 28.76 13.01 25.60
C LEU A 126 28.33 11.54 25.69
N VAL A 127 27.98 11.06 26.88
CA VAL A 127 27.46 9.70 27.07
C VAL A 127 26.16 9.50 26.29
N ARG A 128 25.24 10.46 26.36
CA ARG A 128 23.98 10.37 25.60
C ARG A 128 24.24 10.41 24.09
N ASN A 129 25.17 11.22 23.62
CA ASN A 129 25.53 11.25 22.21
C ASN A 129 26.11 9.90 21.76
N TYR A 130 26.97 9.27 22.56
CA TYR A 130 27.48 7.94 22.28
C TYR A 130 26.36 6.89 22.19
N GLN A 131 25.42 6.89 23.14
CA GLN A 131 24.26 6.00 23.12
C GLN A 131 23.39 6.21 21.86
N LEU A 132 23.09 7.47 21.53
CA LEU A 132 22.33 7.82 20.33
C LEU A 132 23.03 7.36 19.05
N ASN A 133 24.36 7.48 18.97
CA ASN A 133 25.13 7.02 17.82
C ASN A 133 25.10 5.48 17.71
N ALA A 134 25.12 4.77 18.83
CA ALA A 134 24.99 3.30 18.85
C ALA A 134 23.60 2.86 18.37
N GLU A 135 22.53 3.46 18.91
CA GLU A 135 21.14 3.22 18.47
C GLU A 135 20.96 3.53 16.98
N LEU A 136 21.50 4.66 16.51
CA LEU A 136 21.45 5.05 15.11
C LEU A 136 22.13 3.99 14.23
N LYS A 137 23.32 3.52 14.63
CA LYS A 137 24.05 2.49 13.88
C LYS A 137 23.27 1.18 13.80
N GLU A 138 22.68 0.73 14.90
CA GLU A 138 21.83 -0.47 14.92
C GLU A 138 20.61 -0.31 14.00
N LEU A 139 19.95 0.85 14.02
CA LEU A 139 18.84 1.14 13.11
C LEU A 139 19.27 1.18 11.64
N GLN A 140 20.47 1.68 11.35
CA GLN A 140 21.01 1.68 9.99
C GLN A 140 21.33 0.27 9.49
N GLU A 141 21.90 -0.58 10.34
CA GLU A 141 22.20 -1.98 10.02
C GLU A 141 20.92 -2.82 9.83
N THR A 142 19.92 -2.62 10.67
CA THR A 142 18.61 -3.28 10.50
C THR A 142 17.91 -2.83 9.23
N LEU A 143 17.96 -1.53 8.92
CA LEU A 143 17.41 -0.98 7.69
C LEU A 143 18.13 -1.52 6.45
N SER A 144 19.46 -1.59 6.44
CA SER A 144 20.22 -2.13 5.32
C SER A 144 19.92 -3.62 5.11
N GLY A 145 19.87 -4.41 6.18
CA GLY A 145 19.49 -5.81 6.12
C GLY A 145 18.05 -6.04 5.65
N LEU A 146 17.10 -5.18 6.04
CA LEU A 146 15.73 -5.23 5.52
C LEU A 146 15.67 -4.88 4.03
N LYS A 147 16.42 -3.87 3.59
CA LYS A 147 16.50 -3.52 2.16
C LYS A 147 17.05 -4.68 1.33
N GLU A 148 18.11 -5.34 1.81
CA GLU A 148 18.68 -6.51 1.14
C GLU A 148 17.66 -7.65 1.01
N LYS A 149 16.97 -7.98 2.11
CA LYS A 149 15.88 -8.97 2.08
C LYS A 149 14.77 -8.62 1.10
N VAL A 150 14.37 -7.34 1.04
CA VAL A 150 13.38 -6.86 0.06
C VAL A 150 13.90 -7.03 -1.37
N THR A 151 15.17 -6.70 -1.63
CA THR A 151 15.77 -6.85 -2.96
C THR A 151 15.88 -8.32 -3.37
N ASP A 152 16.22 -9.21 -2.45
CA ASP A 152 16.31 -10.66 -2.71
C ASP A 152 14.93 -11.24 -3.03
N VAL A 153 13.91 -10.91 -2.23
CA VAL A 153 12.53 -11.34 -2.50
C VAL A 153 12.04 -10.82 -3.87
N ASN A 154 12.32 -9.55 -4.19
CA ASN A 154 11.94 -8.99 -5.48
C ASN A 154 12.69 -9.64 -6.64
N ARG A 155 13.98 -9.97 -6.45
CA ARG A 155 14.79 -10.69 -7.44
C ARG A 155 14.23 -12.09 -7.69
N SER A 156 13.99 -12.87 -6.64
CA SER A 156 13.40 -14.21 -6.75
C SER A 156 12.02 -14.16 -7.39
N ARG A 157 11.18 -13.19 -7.00
CA ARG A 157 9.86 -12.97 -7.60
C ARG A 157 9.96 -12.66 -9.09
N ARG A 158 10.90 -11.79 -9.48
CA ARG A 158 11.11 -11.42 -10.88
C ARG A 158 11.49 -12.63 -11.72
N VAL A 159 12.47 -13.43 -11.29
CA VAL A 159 12.89 -14.64 -12.01
C VAL A 159 11.73 -15.59 -12.18
N PHE A 160 11.00 -15.89 -11.09
CA PHE A 160 9.84 -16.77 -11.13
C PHE A 160 8.77 -16.27 -12.12
N GLN A 161 8.45 -14.97 -12.10
CA GLN A 161 7.43 -14.40 -12.98
C GLN A 161 7.87 -14.36 -14.45
N GLU A 162 9.14 -14.05 -14.74
CA GLU A 162 9.67 -14.04 -16.11
C GLU A 162 9.68 -15.47 -16.69
N GLU A 163 10.09 -16.48 -15.91
CA GLU A 163 10.06 -17.89 -16.32
C GLU A 163 8.64 -18.41 -16.55
N THR A 164 7.72 -18.12 -15.63
CA THR A 164 6.31 -18.53 -15.72
C THR A 164 5.62 -17.85 -16.89
N GLY A 165 5.84 -16.55 -17.08
CA GLY A 165 5.31 -15.81 -18.22
C GLY A 165 5.83 -16.33 -19.56
N ALA A 166 7.12 -16.67 -19.66
CA ALA A 166 7.68 -17.30 -20.85
C ALA A 166 7.10 -18.71 -21.11
N HIS A 167 6.74 -19.45 -20.05
CA HIS A 167 6.01 -20.71 -20.21
C HIS A 167 4.58 -20.50 -20.71
N LEU A 168 3.85 -19.50 -20.17
CA LEU A 168 2.52 -19.14 -20.64
C LEU A 168 2.50 -18.72 -22.10
N SER A 169 3.45 -17.87 -22.53
CA SER A 169 3.55 -17.46 -23.93
C SER A 169 3.81 -18.65 -24.87
N ARG A 170 4.63 -19.62 -24.47
CA ARG A 170 4.82 -20.87 -25.24
C ARG A 170 3.54 -21.69 -25.36
N LEU A 171 2.76 -21.79 -24.27
CA LEU A 171 1.47 -22.48 -24.29
C LEU A 171 0.46 -21.74 -25.18
N GLU A 172 0.45 -20.40 -25.14
CA GLU A 172 -0.40 -19.56 -25.98
C GLU A 172 -0.07 -19.75 -27.46
N THR A 173 1.22 -19.69 -27.85
CA THR A 173 1.64 -19.94 -29.25
C THR A 173 1.22 -21.34 -29.69
N ARG A 174 1.48 -22.37 -28.87
CA ARG A 174 1.07 -23.74 -29.21
C ARG A 174 -0.45 -23.87 -29.37
N TRP A 175 -1.22 -23.16 -28.54
CA TRP A 175 -2.67 -23.13 -28.65
C TRP A 175 -3.11 -22.44 -29.95
N GLN A 176 -2.52 -21.28 -30.29
CA GLN A 176 -2.79 -20.58 -31.55
C GLN A 176 -2.45 -21.45 -32.77
N ASP A 177 -1.32 -22.15 -32.76
CA ASP A 177 -0.92 -23.07 -33.82
C ASP A 177 -1.90 -24.23 -33.96
N LEU A 178 -2.34 -24.80 -32.83
CA LEU A 178 -3.30 -25.91 -32.82
C LEU A 178 -4.65 -25.47 -33.40
N VAL A 179 -5.18 -24.33 -32.95
CA VAL A 179 -6.42 -23.75 -33.49
C VAL A 179 -6.28 -23.40 -34.97
N GLY A 180 -5.14 -22.82 -35.36
CA GLY A 180 -4.83 -22.52 -36.76
C GLY A 180 -4.81 -23.79 -37.62
N SER A 181 -4.16 -24.85 -37.13
CA SER A 181 -4.09 -26.14 -37.83
C SER A 181 -5.45 -26.82 -37.96
N THR A 182 -6.32 -26.73 -36.95
CA THR A 182 -7.66 -27.31 -37.01
C THR A 182 -8.53 -26.57 -38.02
N VAL A 183 -8.45 -25.24 -38.06
CA VAL A 183 -9.18 -24.44 -39.06
C VAL A 183 -8.68 -24.73 -40.47
N GLN A 184 -7.36 -24.83 -40.67
CA GLN A 184 -6.78 -25.21 -41.96
C GLN A 184 -7.20 -26.62 -42.40
N LEU A 185 -7.25 -27.57 -41.46
CA LEU A 185 -7.71 -28.93 -41.72
C LEU A 185 -9.18 -28.95 -42.13
N GLU A 186 -10.05 -28.23 -41.41
CA GLU A 186 -11.48 -28.10 -41.75
C GLU A 186 -11.68 -27.49 -43.14
N MET A 187 -10.91 -26.45 -43.49
CA MET A 187 -10.93 -25.87 -44.83
C MET A 187 -10.49 -26.87 -45.91
N ALA A 188 -9.43 -27.63 -45.67
CA ALA A 188 -8.94 -28.65 -46.60
C ALA A 188 -9.94 -29.81 -46.78
N CYS A 189 -10.55 -30.28 -45.69
CA CYS A 189 -11.62 -31.26 -45.72
C CYS A 189 -12.82 -30.75 -46.52
N GLY A 190 -13.25 -29.50 -46.28
CA GLY A 190 -14.34 -28.89 -47.04
C GLY A 190 -14.04 -28.76 -48.54
N ALA A 191 -12.81 -28.41 -48.91
CA ALA A 191 -12.38 -28.35 -50.31
C ALA A 191 -12.39 -29.74 -50.96
N LEU A 192 -11.82 -30.76 -50.29
CA LEU A 192 -11.80 -32.14 -50.75
C LEU A 192 -13.22 -32.72 -50.88
N GLU A 193 -14.13 -32.43 -49.94
CA GLU A 193 -15.53 -32.83 -50.06
C GLU A 193 -16.21 -32.18 -51.28
N GLY A 194 -15.87 -30.93 -51.59
CA GLY A 194 -16.31 -30.25 -52.80
C GLY A 194 -15.81 -30.94 -54.07
N GLU A 195 -14.52 -31.29 -54.13
CA GLU A 195 -13.93 -32.04 -55.24
C GLU A 195 -14.55 -33.42 -55.40
N VAL A 196 -14.74 -34.16 -54.31
CA VAL A 196 -15.39 -35.49 -54.32
C VAL A 196 -16.83 -35.40 -54.82
N LYS A 197 -17.60 -34.40 -54.39
CA LYS A 197 -18.95 -34.16 -54.93
C LYS A 197 -18.91 -33.87 -56.43
N GLY A 198 -17.95 -33.08 -56.89
CA GLY A 198 -17.75 -32.78 -58.31
C GLY A 198 -17.39 -34.02 -59.14
N LEU A 199 -16.48 -34.86 -58.64
CA LEU A 199 -16.10 -36.12 -59.29
C LEU A 199 -17.26 -37.12 -59.34
N ARG A 200 -18.02 -37.27 -58.26
CA ARG A 200 -19.22 -38.13 -58.23
C ARG A 200 -20.27 -37.70 -59.25
N ARG A 201 -20.46 -36.38 -59.44
CA ARG A 201 -21.36 -35.85 -60.46
C ARG A 201 -20.88 -36.18 -61.88
N LYS A 202 -19.58 -36.05 -62.16
CA LYS A 202 -19.01 -36.46 -63.45
C LYS A 202 -19.14 -37.96 -63.68
N GLU A 203 -18.95 -38.78 -62.65
CA GLU A 203 -19.13 -40.23 -62.74
C GLU A 203 -20.57 -40.59 -63.10
N THR A 204 -21.57 -39.97 -62.47
CA THR A 204 -22.98 -40.18 -62.84
C THR A 204 -23.28 -39.73 -64.26
N GLU A 205 -22.79 -38.57 -64.67
CA GLU A 205 -22.98 -38.05 -66.04
C GLU A 205 -22.32 -38.98 -67.09
N LEU A 206 -21.13 -39.50 -66.81
CA LEU A 206 -20.46 -40.46 -67.70
C LEU A 206 -21.16 -41.82 -67.74
N ARG A 207 -21.64 -42.34 -66.59
CA ARG A 207 -22.43 -43.58 -66.56
C ARG A 207 -23.70 -43.45 -67.41
N GLU A 208 -24.43 -42.35 -67.28
CA GLU A 208 -25.60 -42.08 -68.12
C GLU A 208 -25.25 -41.99 -69.62
N GLN A 209 -24.07 -41.49 -69.97
CA GLN A 209 -23.60 -41.46 -71.36
C GLN A 209 -23.24 -42.87 -71.88
N VAL A 210 -22.61 -43.70 -71.04
CA VAL A 210 -22.30 -45.08 -71.38
C VAL A 210 -23.58 -45.88 -71.57
N ASP A 211 -24.54 -45.77 -70.64
CA ASP A 211 -25.84 -46.46 -70.74
C ASP A 211 -26.59 -46.09 -72.04
N LYS A 212 -26.58 -44.80 -72.43
CA LYS A 212 -27.17 -44.33 -73.69
C LYS A 212 -26.44 -44.86 -74.94
N LEU A 213 -25.13 -45.06 -74.87
CA LEU A 213 -24.35 -45.63 -75.98
C LEU A 213 -24.58 -47.13 -76.09
N GLU A 214 -24.72 -47.83 -74.97
CA GLU A 214 -25.07 -49.25 -74.94
C GLU A 214 -26.48 -49.47 -75.51
N GLU A 215 -27.47 -48.65 -75.13
CA GLU A 215 -28.82 -48.66 -75.72
C GLU A 215 -28.87 -48.34 -77.21
N ALA A 216 -27.93 -47.52 -77.72
CA ALA A 216 -27.83 -47.20 -79.15
C ALA A 216 -27.09 -48.26 -79.98
N SER A 217 -26.42 -49.21 -79.32
CA SER A 217 -25.65 -50.30 -79.94
C SER A 217 -26.35 -51.66 -79.93
N ALA A 218 -27.48 -51.76 -79.23
CA ALA A 218 -28.41 -52.90 -79.20
C ALA A 218 -29.55 -52.72 -80.20
#